data_AF-A0A553KVR5-F1
#
_entry.id   AF-A0A553KVR5-F1
#
_cell.length_a   1.000
_cell.length_b   1.000
_cell.length_c   1.000
_cell.angle_alpha   90.00
_cell.angle_beta   90.00
_cell.angle_gamma   90.00
#
_symmetry.space_group_name_H-M   'P 1'
#
loop_
_entity.id
_entity.type
_entity.pdbx_description
1 polymer ?
#
loop_
_entity_poly.entity_id
_entity_poly.type
_entity_poly.pdbx_seq_one_letter_code
_entity_poly.pdbx_strand_id
1 'polypeptide(L)'
;GNCDTCLEPPDSWDATREAQMALSCVFRAQRASGFNFGSSHLIEILRGGRTEKVLQRGHDQLSTFGIGAALSEPEWRAIFRQLVAYGYLAVDHGGFGALMLTEAAKPVLKNEEKVTLRRYVKPQRTRQSSGRSGTRVDPTAGMGTRERARWDALRAWRAETAKTDGVPAYVIFHDATLA
;
A
#
# COMPACT_ATOMS: atom_id res chain seq x y z
N GLY A 1 -5.32 -26.02 -7.08
CA GLY A 1 -5.21 -24.55 -6.95
C GLY A 1 -5.88 -24.15 -5.66
N ASN A 2 -5.15 -23.48 -4.76
CA ASN A 2 -5.64 -23.08 -3.44
C ASN A 2 -4.96 -21.78 -2.99
N CYS A 3 -4.98 -20.75 -3.84
CA CYS A 3 -4.57 -19.41 -3.44
C CYS A 3 -5.78 -18.59 -2.99
N ASP A 4 -5.54 -17.66 -2.08
CA ASP A 4 -6.46 -16.64 -1.56
C ASP A 4 -7.34 -15.98 -2.63
N THR A 5 -6.76 -15.67 -3.79
CA THR A 5 -7.45 -15.03 -4.92
C THR A 5 -8.54 -15.92 -5.54
N CYS A 6 -8.41 -17.25 -5.44
CA CYS A 6 -9.41 -18.20 -5.93
C CYS A 6 -10.53 -18.46 -4.92
N LEU A 7 -10.29 -18.21 -3.63
CA LEU A 7 -11.25 -18.49 -2.55
C LEU A 7 -12.19 -17.32 -2.30
N GLU A 8 -11.73 -16.08 -2.52
CA GLU A 8 -12.53 -14.87 -2.37
C GLU A 8 -12.36 -13.97 -3.61
N PRO A 9 -13.12 -14.21 -4.70
CA PRO A 9 -13.04 -13.37 -5.89
C PRO A 9 -13.45 -11.93 -5.52
N PRO A 10 -12.61 -10.93 -5.84
CA PRO A 10 -12.88 -9.55 -5.45
C PRO A 10 -14.09 -8.99 -6.21
N ASP A 11 -15.00 -8.37 -5.46
CA ASP A 11 -16.16 -7.67 -6.03
C ASP A 11 -15.70 -6.62 -7.05
N SER A 12 -16.41 -6.54 -8.16
CA SER A 12 -16.10 -5.64 -9.28
C SER A 12 -17.34 -4.86 -9.67
N TRP A 13 -17.16 -3.64 -10.15
CA TRP A 13 -18.26 -2.74 -10.48
C TRP A 13 -17.96 -1.94 -11.73
N ASP A 14 -19.03 -1.48 -12.40
CA ASP A 14 -18.90 -0.53 -13.51
C ASP A 14 -18.40 0.81 -12.97
N ALA A 15 -17.13 1.08 -13.21
CA ALA A 15 -16.42 2.27 -12.75
C ALA A 15 -16.05 3.17 -13.95
N THR A 16 -16.82 3.09 -15.04
CA THR A 16 -16.59 3.87 -16.27
C THR A 16 -16.54 5.37 -15.97
N ARG A 17 -17.43 5.83 -15.08
CA ARG A 17 -17.50 7.25 -14.70
C ARG A 17 -16.25 7.68 -13.94
N GLU A 18 -15.82 6.89 -12.97
CA GLU A 18 -14.63 7.13 -12.13
C GLU A 18 -13.36 7.10 -12.97
N ALA A 19 -13.28 6.17 -13.93
CA ALA A 19 -12.21 6.13 -14.92
C ALA A 19 -12.19 7.42 -15.75
N GLN A 20 -13.33 7.84 -16.31
CA GLN A 20 -13.42 9.10 -17.07
C GLN A 20 -13.02 10.32 -16.24
N MET A 21 -13.41 10.39 -14.96
CA MET A 21 -12.99 11.46 -14.05
C MET A 21 -11.46 11.48 -13.87
N ALA A 22 -10.86 10.34 -13.58
CA ALA A 22 -9.41 10.22 -13.37
C ALA A 22 -8.62 10.58 -14.64
N LEU A 23 -9.00 10.01 -15.79
CA LEU A 23 -8.36 10.26 -17.08
C LEU A 23 -8.51 11.74 -17.50
N SER A 24 -9.71 12.32 -17.30
CA SER A 24 -9.95 13.74 -17.56
C SER A 24 -9.12 14.65 -16.64
N CYS A 25 -8.94 14.27 -15.38
CA CYS A 25 -8.13 15.02 -14.43
C CYS A 25 -6.65 15.02 -14.85
N VAL A 26 -6.11 13.86 -15.26
CA VAL A 26 -4.74 13.76 -15.80
C VAL A 26 -4.58 14.67 -17.01
N PHE A 27 -5.50 14.59 -17.98
CA PHE A 27 -5.47 15.43 -19.18
C PHE A 27 -5.47 16.93 -18.86
N ARG A 28 -6.40 17.37 -18.00
CA ARG A 28 -6.59 18.79 -17.69
C ARG A 28 -5.44 19.36 -16.88
N ALA A 29 -4.92 18.62 -15.90
CA ALA A 29 -3.76 19.03 -15.11
C ALA A 29 -2.51 19.15 -16.00
N GLN A 30 -2.27 18.16 -16.87
CA GLN A 30 -1.17 18.20 -17.83
C GLN A 30 -1.31 19.37 -18.81
N ARG A 31 -2.51 19.61 -19.36
CA ARG A 31 -2.77 20.73 -20.27
C ARG A 31 -2.59 22.10 -19.60
N ALA A 32 -2.95 22.24 -18.33
CA ALA A 32 -2.84 23.50 -17.60
C ALA A 32 -1.41 23.82 -17.18
N SER A 33 -0.61 22.81 -16.82
CA SER A 33 0.75 23.00 -16.30
C SER A 33 1.88 22.73 -17.30
N GLY A 34 1.61 22.00 -18.38
CA GLY A 34 2.62 21.58 -19.37
C GLY A 34 3.45 20.35 -18.96
N PHE A 35 3.18 19.75 -17.80
CA PHE A 35 3.88 18.55 -17.32
C PHE A 35 2.93 17.64 -16.53
N ASN A 36 3.36 16.38 -16.33
CA ASN A 36 2.54 15.34 -15.71
C ASN A 36 2.64 15.36 -14.18
N PHE A 37 1.63 14.78 -13.51
CA PHE A 37 1.56 14.75 -12.05
C PHE A 37 1.41 13.33 -11.51
N GLY A 38 1.98 13.09 -10.33
CA GLY A 38 1.75 11.86 -9.59
C GLY A 38 0.32 11.77 -9.04
N SER A 39 -0.10 10.54 -8.73
CA SER A 39 -1.46 10.24 -8.24
C SER A 39 -1.88 11.10 -7.05
N SER A 40 -1.00 11.34 -6.07
CA SER A 40 -1.35 12.13 -4.88
C SER A 40 -1.91 13.52 -5.24
N HIS A 41 -1.28 14.25 -6.18
CA HIS A 41 -1.76 15.58 -6.58
C HIS A 41 -3.09 15.50 -7.34
N LEU A 42 -3.23 14.52 -8.23
CA LEU A 42 -4.46 14.31 -8.99
C LEU A 42 -5.63 13.94 -8.08
N ILE A 43 -5.37 13.20 -7.01
CA ILE A 43 -6.37 12.85 -5.99
C ILE A 43 -6.83 14.09 -5.22
N GLU A 44 -5.90 15.00 -4.86
CA GLU A 44 -6.28 16.28 -4.24
C GLU A 44 -7.21 17.07 -5.15
N ILE A 45 -6.92 17.15 -6.46
CA ILE A 45 -7.80 17.83 -7.41
C ILE A 45 -9.19 17.17 -7.43
N LEU A 46 -9.26 15.85 -7.66
CA LEU A 46 -10.52 15.11 -7.76
C LEU A 46 -11.37 15.24 -6.49
N ARG A 47 -10.75 15.24 -5.32
CA ARG A 47 -11.44 15.34 -4.03
C ARG A 47 -11.74 16.79 -3.61
N GLY A 48 -11.26 17.79 -4.35
CA GLY A 48 -11.46 19.20 -4.02
C GLY A 48 -10.54 19.71 -2.90
N GLY A 49 -9.40 19.05 -2.69
CA GLY A 49 -8.39 19.42 -1.71
C GLY A 49 -7.68 20.72 -2.09
N ARG A 50 -7.82 21.75 -1.24
CA ARG A 50 -7.18 23.07 -1.42
C ARG A 50 -5.79 23.10 -0.80
N THR A 51 -4.93 22.17 -1.19
CA THR A 51 -3.53 22.19 -0.75
C THR A 51 -2.78 23.33 -1.40
N GLU A 52 -1.70 23.80 -0.76
CA GLU A 52 -0.85 24.87 -1.29
C GLU A 52 -0.41 24.59 -2.74
N LYS A 53 -0.03 23.34 -3.03
CA LYS A 53 0.40 22.91 -4.38
C LYS A 53 -0.71 23.00 -5.43
N VAL A 54 -1.96 22.77 -5.04
CA VAL A 54 -3.13 22.86 -5.92
C VAL A 54 -3.45 24.33 -6.21
N LEU A 55 -3.46 25.18 -5.19
CA LEU A 55 -3.74 26.61 -5.31
C LEU A 55 -2.67 27.34 -6.11
N GLN A 56 -1.38 27.10 -5.83
CA GLN A 56 -0.26 27.69 -6.57
C GLN A 56 -0.30 27.39 -8.08
N ARG A 57 -0.91 26.28 -8.47
CA ARG A 57 -1.04 25.86 -9.87
C ARG A 57 -2.38 26.23 -10.50
N GLY A 58 -3.27 26.89 -9.76
CA GLY A 58 -4.63 27.19 -10.19
C GLY A 58 -5.47 25.94 -10.51
N HIS A 59 -5.11 24.79 -9.94
CA HIS A 59 -5.79 23.53 -10.22
C HIS A 59 -7.16 23.43 -9.52
N ASP A 60 -7.47 24.36 -8.62
CA ASP A 60 -8.80 24.53 -8.03
C ASP A 60 -9.82 25.12 -9.03
N GLN A 61 -9.35 25.66 -10.17
CA GLN A 61 -10.20 26.18 -11.24
C GLN A 61 -10.47 25.16 -12.36
N LEU A 62 -9.88 23.96 -12.28
CA LEU A 62 -10.13 22.92 -13.27
C LEU A 62 -11.56 22.37 -13.12
N SER A 63 -12.21 22.06 -14.23
CA SER A 63 -13.56 21.45 -14.20
C SER A 63 -13.60 20.06 -13.56
N THR A 64 -12.45 19.44 -13.30
CA THR A 64 -12.30 18.18 -12.56
C THR A 64 -12.05 18.39 -11.07
N PHE A 65 -12.00 19.63 -10.60
CA PHE A 65 -11.84 19.92 -9.18
C PHE A 65 -13.10 19.53 -8.40
N GLY A 66 -12.95 18.67 -7.39
CA GLY A 66 -14.03 18.24 -6.50
C GLY A 66 -15.06 17.28 -7.09
N ILE A 67 -14.99 16.93 -8.39
CA ILE A 67 -16.00 16.05 -9.02
C ILE A 67 -15.98 14.61 -8.47
N GLY A 68 -14.89 14.24 -7.80
CA GLY A 68 -14.62 12.93 -7.21
C GLY A 68 -14.68 12.90 -5.68
N ALA A 69 -15.30 13.91 -5.04
CA ALA A 69 -15.34 14.04 -3.58
C ALA A 69 -16.06 12.88 -2.86
N ALA A 70 -16.90 12.11 -3.56
CA ALA A 70 -17.60 10.96 -3.01
C ALA A 70 -16.67 9.78 -2.65
N LEU A 71 -15.50 9.70 -3.29
CA LEU A 71 -14.53 8.64 -3.05
C LEU A 71 -13.38 9.13 -2.15
N SER A 72 -12.98 8.25 -1.24
CA SER A 72 -11.85 8.47 -0.35
C SER A 72 -10.51 8.42 -1.10
N GLU A 73 -9.45 8.95 -0.49
CA GLU A 73 -8.10 8.88 -1.08
C GLU A 73 -7.64 7.44 -1.34
N PRO A 74 -7.80 6.46 -0.43
CA PRO A 74 -7.43 5.07 -0.72
C PRO A 74 -8.17 4.46 -1.91
N GLU A 75 -9.46 4.78 -2.08
CA GLU A 75 -10.25 4.35 -3.23
C GLU A 75 -9.70 4.91 -4.53
N TRP A 76 -9.42 6.22 -4.57
CA TRP A 76 -8.80 6.83 -5.73
C TRP A 76 -7.41 6.27 -6.02
N ARG A 77 -6.58 6.04 -5.00
CA ARG A 77 -5.28 5.38 -5.17
C ARG A 77 -5.45 3.99 -5.79
N ALA A 78 -6.46 3.23 -5.39
CA ALA A 78 -6.76 1.92 -5.97
C ALA A 78 -7.22 2.03 -7.43
N ILE A 79 -8.07 3.02 -7.76
CA ILE A 79 -8.52 3.29 -9.13
C ILE A 79 -7.32 3.62 -10.02
N PHE A 80 -6.47 4.58 -9.63
CA PHE A 80 -5.29 4.95 -10.42
C PHE A 80 -4.35 3.76 -10.68
N ARG A 81 -4.11 2.91 -9.67
CA ARG A 81 -3.30 1.69 -9.86
C ARG A 81 -3.92 0.73 -10.86
N GLN A 82 -5.24 0.54 -10.81
CA GLN A 82 -5.93 -0.33 -11.75
C GLN A 82 -5.92 0.26 -13.16
N LEU A 83 -6.11 1.57 -13.32
CA LEU A 83 -6.02 2.23 -14.63
C LEU A 83 -4.63 2.10 -15.26
N VAL A 84 -3.57 2.09 -14.43
CA VAL A 84 -2.21 1.76 -14.89
C VAL A 84 -2.12 0.29 -15.30
N ALA A 85 -2.65 -0.63 -14.49
CA ALA A 85 -2.64 -2.06 -14.78
C ALA A 85 -3.41 -2.43 -16.06
N TYR A 86 -4.51 -1.74 -16.35
CA TYR A 86 -5.27 -1.87 -17.61
C TYR A 86 -4.61 -1.14 -18.79
N GLY A 87 -3.53 -0.38 -18.56
CA GLY A 87 -2.80 0.31 -19.61
C GLY A 87 -3.45 1.60 -20.10
N TYR A 88 -4.49 2.11 -19.44
CA TYR A 88 -5.06 3.44 -19.74
C TYR A 88 -4.16 4.59 -19.26
N LEU A 89 -3.35 4.32 -18.24
CA LEU A 89 -2.32 5.22 -17.74
C LEU A 89 -0.95 4.54 -17.78
N ALA A 90 0.07 5.33 -18.08
CA ALA A 90 1.47 4.92 -17.95
C ALA A 90 2.14 5.72 -16.83
N VAL A 91 3.11 5.09 -16.16
CA VAL A 91 3.97 5.77 -15.19
C VAL A 91 5.20 6.29 -15.91
N ASP A 92 5.43 7.58 -15.83
CA ASP A 92 6.67 8.20 -16.27
C ASP A 92 7.78 7.92 -15.25
N HIS A 93 8.66 6.97 -15.58
CA HIS A 93 9.81 6.63 -14.75
C HIS A 93 10.88 7.72 -14.72
N GLY A 94 10.94 8.59 -15.74
CA GLY A 94 11.81 9.76 -15.76
C GLY A 94 11.20 10.98 -15.05
N GLY A 95 9.86 11.04 -14.99
CA GLY A 95 9.07 12.09 -14.39
C GLY A 95 8.67 11.87 -12.93
N PHE A 96 9.50 11.18 -12.13
CA PHE A 96 9.25 10.92 -10.70
C PHE A 96 7.91 10.20 -10.40
N GLY A 97 7.48 9.30 -11.28
CA GLY A 97 6.24 8.55 -11.10
C GLY A 97 4.98 9.33 -11.48
N ALA A 98 5.11 10.34 -12.33
CA ALA A 98 3.98 11.06 -12.89
C ALA A 98 3.13 10.16 -13.81
N LEU A 99 1.82 10.41 -13.86
CA LEU A 99 0.88 9.63 -14.66
C LEU A 99 0.62 10.30 -16.01
N MET A 100 0.68 9.50 -17.07
CA MET A 100 0.45 9.91 -18.45
C MET A 100 -0.69 9.11 -19.06
N LEU A 101 -1.48 9.76 -19.92
CA LEU A 101 -2.48 9.05 -20.72
C LEU A 101 -1.82 8.22 -21.80
N THR A 102 -2.37 7.04 -22.06
CA THR A 102 -2.02 6.23 -23.21
C THR A 102 -3.09 6.37 -24.29
N GLU A 103 -2.83 5.82 -25.47
CA GLU A 103 -3.81 5.76 -26.56
C GLU A 103 -5.08 4.97 -26.18
N ALA A 104 -4.95 3.97 -25.29
CA ALA A 104 -6.06 3.16 -24.80
C ALA A 104 -7.07 3.97 -23.96
N ALA A 105 -6.71 5.14 -23.44
CA ALA A 105 -7.63 5.98 -22.67
C ALA A 105 -8.70 6.67 -23.54
N LYS A 106 -8.47 6.78 -24.87
CA LYS A 106 -9.34 7.55 -25.77
C LYS A 106 -10.77 6.99 -25.87
N PRO A 107 -11.00 5.68 -26.08
CA PRO A 107 -12.36 5.12 -26.13
C PRO A 107 -13.12 5.31 -24.82
N VAL A 108 -12.45 5.15 -23.67
CA VAL A 108 -13.05 5.37 -22.35
C VAL A 108 -13.50 6.83 -22.19
N LEU A 109 -12.64 7.80 -22.55
CA LEU A 109 -12.95 9.23 -22.50
C LEU A 109 -14.10 9.63 -23.45
N LYS A 110 -14.27 8.91 -24.57
CA LYS A 110 -15.38 9.10 -25.52
C LYS A 110 -16.64 8.33 -25.17
N ASN A 111 -16.63 7.60 -24.05
CA ASN A 111 -17.74 6.73 -23.63
C ASN A 111 -18.04 5.60 -24.65
N GLU A 112 -17.02 5.16 -25.40
CA GLU A 112 -17.08 4.05 -26.35
C GLU A 112 -16.71 2.71 -25.68
N GLU A 113 -16.01 2.75 -24.56
CA GLU A 113 -15.56 1.57 -23.80
C GLU A 113 -15.95 1.68 -22.33
N LYS A 114 -16.52 0.60 -21.78
CA LYS A 114 -16.84 0.49 -20.35
C LYS A 114 -15.64 -0.01 -19.56
N VAL A 115 -15.45 0.54 -18.36
CA VAL A 115 -14.36 0.14 -17.46
C VAL A 115 -14.95 -0.52 -16.22
N THR A 116 -14.63 -1.80 -16.03
CA THR A 116 -14.96 -2.53 -14.80
C THR A 116 -13.74 -2.60 -13.91
N LEU A 117 -13.84 -2.10 -12.68
CA LEU A 117 -12.73 -2.12 -11.71
C LEU A 117 -13.10 -2.96 -10.49
N ARG A 118 -12.10 -3.53 -9.83
CA ARG A 118 -12.26 -4.15 -8.52
C ARG A 118 -12.59 -3.09 -7.49
N ARG A 119 -13.60 -3.35 -6.66
CA ARG A 119 -13.99 -2.49 -5.55
C ARG A 119 -12.88 -2.49 -4.50
N TYR A 120 -12.54 -1.31 -4.00
CA TYR A 120 -11.57 -1.21 -2.91
C TYR A 120 -12.19 -1.74 -1.63
N VAL A 121 -11.60 -2.78 -1.06
CA VAL A 121 -11.95 -3.28 0.27
C VAL A 121 -10.93 -2.72 1.25
N LYS A 122 -11.42 -1.97 2.25
CA LYS A 122 -10.56 -1.47 3.31
C LYS A 122 -9.94 -2.67 4.03
N PRO A 123 -8.61 -2.77 4.13
CA PRO A 123 -7.98 -3.87 4.81
C PRO A 123 -8.47 -3.87 6.26
N GLN A 124 -9.18 -4.94 6.65
CA GLN A 124 -9.44 -5.16 8.06
C GLN A 124 -8.09 -5.42 8.69
N ARG A 125 -7.66 -4.53 9.60
CA ARG A 125 -6.55 -4.85 10.49
C ARG A 125 -7.03 -6.03 11.32
N THR A 126 -6.74 -7.24 10.87
CA THR A 126 -6.53 -8.33 11.79
C THR A 126 -5.43 -7.81 12.71
N ARG A 127 -5.82 -7.46 13.94
CA ARG A 127 -4.88 -7.48 15.05
C ARG A 127 -4.35 -8.91 15.02
N GLN A 128 -3.25 -9.13 14.30
CA GLN A 128 -2.35 -10.21 14.60
C GLN A 128 -1.92 -9.91 16.03
N SER A 129 -2.69 -10.42 16.99
CA SER A 129 -2.17 -10.68 18.30
C SER A 129 -0.87 -11.43 18.03
N SER A 130 0.23 -10.87 18.48
CA SER A 130 1.55 -11.50 18.53
C SER A 130 1.58 -12.79 19.38
N GLY A 131 0.44 -13.41 19.65
CA GLY A 131 0.30 -14.77 20.12
C GLY A 131 0.63 -15.77 19.01
N ARG A 132 1.88 -15.76 18.54
CA ARG A 132 2.48 -16.95 17.95
C ARG A 132 2.70 -17.92 19.10
N SER A 133 1.63 -18.55 19.55
CA SER A 133 1.68 -19.82 20.28
C SER A 133 2.07 -20.91 19.28
N GLY A 134 3.28 -20.79 18.71
CA GLY A 134 4.00 -21.97 18.31
C GLY A 134 4.34 -22.67 19.61
N THR A 135 3.97 -23.93 19.74
CA THR A 135 4.44 -24.81 20.80
C THR A 135 5.94 -24.57 20.96
N ARG A 136 6.33 -23.87 22.02
CA ARG A 136 7.74 -23.68 22.35
C ARG A 136 8.24 -25.07 22.67
N VAL A 137 8.90 -25.71 21.70
CA VAL A 137 9.68 -26.90 21.97
C VAL A 137 10.66 -26.48 23.05
N ASP A 138 10.55 -27.10 24.21
CA ASP A 138 11.45 -26.81 25.32
C ASP A 138 12.88 -27.12 24.82
N PRO A 139 13.80 -26.13 24.69
CA PRO A 139 15.14 -26.29 24.09
C PRO A 139 16.08 -27.22 24.89
N THR A 140 15.50 -27.92 25.83
CA THR A 140 16.09 -28.40 27.06
C THR A 140 15.50 -29.81 27.35
N ALA A 141 14.53 -30.24 26.52
CA ALA A 141 14.05 -31.60 26.43
C ALA A 141 15.18 -32.52 25.96
N GLY A 142 15.73 -33.31 26.88
CA GLY A 142 16.83 -34.25 26.63
C GLY A 142 18.16 -33.91 27.30
N MET A 143 18.30 -32.74 27.93
CA MET A 143 19.52 -32.37 28.64
C MET A 143 19.65 -33.08 30.00
N GLY A 144 20.84 -33.58 30.30
CA GLY A 144 21.18 -34.10 31.63
C GLY A 144 21.29 -32.97 32.68
N THR A 145 21.34 -33.32 33.97
CA THR A 145 21.39 -32.36 35.09
C THR A 145 22.56 -31.37 35.00
N ARG A 146 23.72 -31.82 34.53
CA ARG A 146 24.92 -30.98 34.37
C ARG A 146 24.81 -30.00 33.21
N GLU A 147 24.15 -30.39 32.12
CA GLU A 147 23.90 -29.54 30.96
C GLU A 147 22.86 -28.47 31.29
N ARG A 148 21.83 -28.84 32.06
CA ARG A 148 20.84 -27.91 32.62
C ARG A 148 21.47 -26.81 33.44
N ALA A 149 22.36 -27.16 34.37
CA ALA A 149 23.05 -26.19 35.22
C ALA A 149 23.93 -25.23 34.41
N ARG A 150 24.57 -25.71 33.35
CA ARG A 150 25.38 -24.88 32.45
C ARG A 150 24.50 -23.94 31.63
N TRP A 151 23.40 -24.44 31.09
CA TRP A 151 22.42 -23.67 30.36
C TRP A 151 21.84 -22.52 31.21
N ASP A 152 21.49 -22.78 32.47
CA ASP A 152 20.97 -21.76 33.38
C ASP A 152 22.02 -20.69 33.70
N ALA A 153 23.29 -21.08 33.88
CA ALA A 153 24.39 -20.14 34.06
C ALA A 153 24.61 -19.23 32.84
N LEU A 154 24.54 -19.79 31.62
CA LEU A 154 24.64 -19.01 30.38
C LEU A 154 23.47 -18.05 30.19
N ARG A 155 22.25 -18.46 30.57
CA ARG A 155 21.06 -17.61 30.52
C ARG A 155 21.17 -16.45 31.50
N ALA A 156 21.67 -16.70 32.71
CA ALA A 156 21.90 -15.66 33.73
C ALA A 156 22.94 -14.64 33.24
N TRP A 157 24.07 -15.11 32.71
CA TRP A 157 25.10 -14.24 32.13
C TRP A 157 24.54 -13.38 30.99
N ARG A 158 23.80 -13.99 30.05
CA ARG A 158 23.21 -13.27 28.91
C ARG A 158 22.25 -12.17 29.37
N ALA A 159 21.44 -12.43 30.38
CA ALA A 159 20.50 -11.45 30.92
C ALA A 159 21.23 -10.25 31.55
N GLU A 160 22.35 -10.50 32.23
CA GLU A 160 23.19 -9.46 32.81
C GLU A 160 23.88 -8.61 31.73
N THR A 161 24.48 -9.24 30.72
CA THR A 161 25.10 -8.54 29.58
C THR A 161 24.10 -7.67 28.83
N ALA A 162 22.92 -8.24 28.52
CA ALA A 162 21.86 -7.52 27.83
C ALA A 162 21.37 -6.29 28.60
N LYS A 163 21.30 -6.40 29.93
CA LYS A 163 20.94 -5.30 30.82
C LYS A 163 22.00 -4.19 30.82
N THR A 164 23.28 -4.56 30.82
CA THR A 164 24.40 -3.60 30.73
C THR A 164 24.39 -2.85 29.40
N ASP A 165 24.11 -3.55 28.30
CA ASP A 165 24.13 -2.99 26.95
C ASP A 165 22.81 -2.31 26.54
N GLY A 166 21.77 -2.36 27.39
CA GLY A 166 20.47 -1.75 27.13
C GLY A 166 19.69 -2.40 25.98
N VAL A 167 20.01 -3.65 25.64
CA VAL A 167 19.41 -4.39 24.53
C VAL A 167 18.61 -5.60 25.03
N PRO A 168 17.61 -6.09 24.28
CA PRO A 168 16.94 -7.33 24.61
C PRO A 168 17.89 -8.54 24.59
N ALA A 169 17.76 -9.47 25.54
CA ALA A 169 18.70 -10.60 25.70
C ALA A 169 18.86 -11.53 24.49
N TYR A 170 17.83 -11.64 23.64
CA TYR A 170 17.92 -12.44 22.40
C TYR A 170 18.89 -11.84 21.36
N VAL A 171 19.24 -10.56 21.49
CA VAL A 171 20.21 -9.87 20.62
C VAL A 171 21.65 -10.29 20.94
N ILE A 172 21.92 -10.64 22.21
CA ILE A 172 23.23 -11.16 22.63
C ILE A 172 23.43 -12.56 22.04
N PHE A 173 22.47 -13.48 22.26
CA PHE A 173 22.38 -14.77 21.56
C PHE A 173 20.94 -15.27 21.58
N HIS A 174 20.51 -16.00 20.55
CA HIS A 174 19.21 -16.69 20.55
C HIS A 174 19.24 -17.95 21.42
N ASP A 175 18.08 -18.36 21.96
CA ASP A 175 17.96 -19.56 22.80
C ASP A 175 18.41 -20.83 22.05
N ALA A 176 18.19 -20.90 20.74
CA ALA A 176 18.67 -22.02 19.92
C ALA A 176 20.21 -22.12 19.85
N THR A 177 20.94 -21.04 20.11
CA THR A 177 22.41 -21.01 20.13
C THR A 177 22.97 -21.43 21.49
N LEU A 178 22.16 -21.32 22.55
CA LEU A 178 22.55 -21.75 23.88
C LEU A 178 22.39 -23.28 24.06
N ALA A 179 21.65 -23.95 23.15
CA ALA A 179 21.05 -25.29 23.34
C ALA A 179 21.89 -26.33 22.64
#